data_AF-A0A212ASI8-F1
#
_entry.id   AF-A0A212ASI8-F1
#
_cell.length_a   1.000
_cell.length_b   1.000
_cell.length_c   1.000
_cell.angle_alpha   90.00
_cell.angle_beta   90.00
_cell.angle_gamma   90.00
#
_symmetry.space_group_name_H-M   'P 1'
#
loop_
_entity.id
_entity.type
_entity.pdbx_description
1 polymer ?
#
loop_
_entity_poly.entity_id
_entity_poly.type
_entity_poly.pdbx_seq_one_letter_code
_entity_poly.pdbx_strand_id
1 'polypeptide(L)'
;MPNLVTSLDSALAAIKTLNGSLHEHPELADRLGQAHAFYVLEEEDGPSFGFSKFVGYNGLTPDDYLRDYKSLDGRNTEHALSKWFEELRFGSPAYEDLFQKLSEWLGTFGKRPRGGEAQKVRLMVVRPEFREMASDQGEDRRLLQLMLAVADMLPANQRLELRAAL
;
A
#
# COMPACT_ATOMS: atom_id res chain seq x y z
N MET A 1 2.79 14.67 -17.29
CA MET A 1 1.95 13.73 -16.52
C MET A 1 2.88 12.69 -15.91
N PRO A 2 2.72 12.34 -14.62
CA PRO A 2 3.54 11.32 -13.98
C PRO A 2 3.34 9.96 -14.67
N ASN A 3 4.40 9.14 -14.66
CA ASN A 3 4.36 7.80 -15.26
C ASN A 3 3.46 6.88 -14.44
N LEU A 4 2.68 6.02 -15.12
CA LEU A 4 1.92 4.98 -14.45
C LEU A 4 2.87 3.98 -13.77
N VAL A 5 2.39 3.37 -12.70
CA VAL A 5 3.12 2.30 -12.00
C VAL A 5 3.35 1.10 -12.92
N THR A 6 4.54 0.52 -12.87
CA THR A 6 4.96 -0.58 -13.76
C THR A 6 5.25 -1.90 -13.04
N SER A 7 5.23 -1.90 -11.71
CA SER A 7 5.54 -3.07 -10.86
C SER A 7 4.64 -3.11 -9.64
N LEU A 8 4.36 -4.30 -9.11
CA LEU A 8 3.62 -4.45 -7.85
C LEU A 8 4.33 -3.76 -6.68
N ASP A 9 5.65 -3.93 -6.53
CA ASP A 9 6.41 -3.34 -5.42
C ASP A 9 6.26 -1.81 -5.34
N SER A 10 6.29 -1.13 -6.49
CA SER A 10 6.06 0.31 -6.56
C SER A 10 4.64 0.69 -6.11
N ALA A 11 3.62 -0.12 -6.43
CA ALA A 11 2.25 0.12 -5.97
C ALA A 11 2.14 -0.09 -4.44
N LEU A 12 2.75 -1.15 -3.90
CA LEU A 12 2.74 -1.42 -2.46
C LEU A 12 3.53 -0.34 -1.69
N ALA A 13 4.67 0.10 -2.21
CA ALA A 13 5.45 1.21 -1.66
C ALA A 13 4.65 2.53 -1.68
N ALA A 14 3.85 2.77 -2.72
CA ALA A 14 2.98 3.94 -2.78
C ALA A 14 1.86 3.89 -1.72
N ILE A 15 1.30 2.70 -1.42
CA ILE A 15 0.35 2.53 -0.30
C ILE A 15 1.02 2.88 1.03
N LYS A 16 2.24 2.40 1.27
CA LYS A 16 3.01 2.74 2.49
C LYS A 16 3.31 4.23 2.59
N THR A 17 3.75 4.83 1.47
CA THR A 17 4.05 6.27 1.38
C THR A 17 2.83 7.11 1.71
N LEU A 18 1.66 6.74 1.16
CA LEU A 18 0.40 7.40 1.47
C LEU A 18 0.12 7.34 2.98
N ASN A 19 0.10 6.14 3.57
CA ASN A 19 -0.23 5.95 4.98
C ASN A 19 0.74 6.72 5.91
N GLY A 20 2.04 6.71 5.61
CA GLY A 20 3.04 7.48 6.35
C GLY A 20 2.88 8.99 6.25
N SER A 21 2.26 9.50 5.19
CA SER A 21 2.15 10.95 4.92
C SER A 21 0.85 11.59 5.40
N LEU A 22 -0.20 10.81 5.70
CA LEU A 22 -1.55 11.33 5.94
C LEU A 22 -1.68 12.27 7.14
N HIS A 23 -0.92 12.02 8.21
CA HIS A 23 -0.94 12.85 9.42
C HIS A 23 -0.32 14.24 9.19
N GLU A 24 0.67 14.32 8.30
CA GLU A 24 1.37 15.56 7.96
C GLU A 24 0.65 16.34 6.85
N HIS A 25 -0.26 15.69 6.11
CA HIS A 25 -0.98 16.26 4.98
C HIS A 25 -2.51 16.13 5.14
N PRO A 26 -3.17 16.96 5.96
CA PRO A 26 -4.62 16.90 6.17
C PRO A 26 -5.43 17.02 4.87
N GLU A 27 -4.97 17.83 3.92
CA GLU A 27 -5.61 17.99 2.60
C GLU A 27 -5.59 16.70 1.76
N LEU A 28 -4.60 15.83 1.98
CA LEU A 28 -4.54 14.51 1.37
C LEU A 28 -5.54 13.56 2.05
N ALA A 29 -5.65 13.63 3.38
CA ALA A 29 -6.65 12.88 4.14
C ALA A 29 -8.10 13.23 3.75
N ASP A 30 -8.36 14.49 3.37
CA ASP A 30 -9.65 14.94 2.83
C ASP A 30 -10.09 14.20 1.55
N ARG A 31 -9.15 13.60 0.83
CA ARG A 31 -9.40 12.89 -0.42
C ARG A 31 -9.81 11.45 -0.21
N LEU A 32 -9.50 10.87 0.95
CA LEU A 32 -9.84 9.48 1.26
C LEU A 32 -11.34 9.22 1.12
N GLY A 33 -12.19 10.09 1.67
CA GLY A 33 -13.65 9.94 1.58
C GLY A 33 -14.25 10.08 0.18
N GLN A 34 -13.45 10.44 -0.83
CA GLN A 34 -13.90 10.65 -2.22
C GLN A 34 -13.61 9.43 -3.10
N ALA A 35 -12.72 8.53 -2.66
CA ALA A 35 -12.28 7.38 -3.41
C ALA A 35 -13.41 6.35 -3.63
N HIS A 36 -13.42 5.77 -4.83
CA HIS A 36 -14.37 4.70 -5.21
C HIS A 36 -13.81 3.29 -5.04
N ALA A 37 -12.49 3.17 -5.00
CA ALA A 37 -11.77 1.92 -4.87
C ALA A 37 -10.59 2.13 -3.92
N PHE A 38 -10.42 1.19 -2.99
CA PHE A 38 -9.29 1.12 -2.10
C PHE A 38 -8.46 -0.12 -2.39
N TYR A 39 -7.15 0.05 -2.46
CA TYR A 39 -6.14 -0.98 -2.65
C TYR A 39 -5.57 -1.34 -1.29
N VAL A 40 -5.53 -2.65 -1.02
CA VAL A 40 -5.19 -3.20 0.29
C VAL A 40 -3.79 -3.78 0.23
N LEU A 41 -2.97 -3.38 1.18
CA LEU A 41 -1.71 -4.02 1.53
C LEU A 41 -1.92 -4.70 2.89
N GLU A 42 -1.84 -6.03 2.93
CA GLU A 42 -1.93 -6.80 4.17
C GLU A 42 -0.57 -6.76 4.90
N GLU A 43 -0.55 -6.39 6.18
CA GLU A 43 0.65 -6.34 7.03
C GLU A 43 0.38 -7.04 8.38
N GLU A 44 1.44 -7.39 9.13
CA GLU A 44 1.32 -8.11 10.42
C GLU A 44 0.45 -7.34 11.44
N ASP A 45 0.55 -6.00 11.47
CA ASP A 45 -0.18 -5.12 12.41
C ASP A 45 -1.59 -4.73 11.92
N GLY A 46 -1.98 -5.16 10.72
CA GLY A 46 -3.25 -4.80 10.08
C GLY A 46 -3.07 -4.24 8.67
N PRO A 47 -4.17 -4.10 7.90
CA PRO A 47 -4.09 -3.67 6.52
C PRO A 47 -3.82 -2.16 6.39
N SER A 48 -2.95 -1.81 5.45
CA SER A 48 -2.77 -0.46 4.94
C SER A 48 -3.62 -0.23 3.69
N PHE A 49 -4.21 0.96 3.56
CA PHE A 49 -5.14 1.29 2.47
C PHE A 49 -4.60 2.39 1.57
N GLY A 50 -4.84 2.29 0.26
CA GLY A 50 -4.60 3.38 -0.69
C GLY A 50 -5.67 3.50 -1.75
N PHE A 51 -5.66 4.58 -2.53
CA PHE A 51 -6.65 4.81 -3.60
C PHE A 51 -5.96 4.99 -4.96
N SER A 52 -6.68 4.64 -6.04
CA SER A 52 -6.11 4.48 -7.40
C SER A 52 -5.27 5.67 -7.87
N LYS A 53 -5.79 6.90 -7.70
CA LYS A 53 -5.10 8.11 -8.16
C LYS A 53 -3.78 8.41 -7.45
N PHE A 54 -3.52 7.84 -6.28
CA PHE A 54 -2.24 7.98 -5.60
C PHE A 54 -1.34 6.79 -5.90
N VAL A 55 -1.88 5.57 -5.75
CA VAL A 55 -1.14 4.31 -5.85
C VAL A 55 -0.74 3.96 -7.29
N GLY A 56 -1.49 4.44 -8.29
CA GLY A 56 -1.29 4.05 -9.68
C GLY A 56 -0.25 4.86 -10.46
N TYR A 57 0.41 5.83 -9.83
CA TYR A 57 1.50 6.61 -10.42
C TYR A 57 2.82 6.31 -9.73
N ASN A 58 3.90 6.21 -10.51
CA ASN A 58 5.20 5.91 -9.98
C ASN A 58 5.81 7.14 -9.28
N GLY A 59 6.31 6.95 -8.06
CA GLY A 59 7.01 7.99 -7.29
C GLY A 59 6.17 9.22 -6.96
N LEU A 60 4.84 9.11 -6.96
CA LEU A 60 3.97 10.24 -6.65
C LEU A 60 4.06 10.61 -5.17
N THR A 61 4.47 11.84 -4.88
CA THR A 61 4.51 12.38 -3.52
C THR A 61 3.16 13.00 -3.11
N PRO A 62 2.90 13.19 -1.80
CA PRO A 62 1.77 13.98 -1.32
C PRO A 62 1.64 15.35 -1.99
N ASP A 63 2.74 16.09 -2.07
CA ASP A 63 2.78 17.43 -2.67
C ASP A 63 2.46 17.41 -4.16
N ASP A 64 3.04 16.45 -4.90
CA ASP A 64 2.77 16.28 -6.33
C ASP A 64 1.31 15.92 -6.56
N TYR A 65 0.76 15.01 -5.76
CA TYR A 65 -0.64 14.66 -5.82
C TYR A 65 -1.52 15.89 -5.58
N LEU A 66 -1.32 16.63 -4.48
CA LEU A 66 -2.16 17.78 -4.11
C LEU A 66 -2.09 18.91 -5.13
N ARG A 67 -0.93 19.13 -5.74
CA ARG A 67 -0.75 20.11 -6.82
C ARG A 67 -1.51 19.70 -8.08
N ASP A 68 -1.45 18.43 -8.46
CA ASP A 68 -1.82 17.97 -9.80
C ASP A 68 -3.10 17.10 -9.85
N TYR A 69 -3.76 16.77 -8.72
CA TYR A 69 -4.82 15.75 -8.61
C TYR A 69 -5.99 15.90 -9.58
N LYS A 70 -6.29 17.14 -10.01
CA LYS A 70 -7.34 17.43 -11.00
C LYS A 70 -6.98 16.92 -12.40
N SER A 71 -5.69 16.89 -12.73
CA SER A 71 -5.16 16.41 -14.00
C SER A 71 -4.87 14.90 -14.00
N LEU A 72 -4.82 14.28 -12.82
CA LEU A 72 -4.63 12.84 -12.67
C LEU A 72 -5.89 12.06 -13.05
N ASP A 73 -5.71 11.00 -13.83
CA ASP A 73 -6.78 10.15 -14.34
C ASP A 73 -6.86 8.82 -13.59
N GLY A 74 -7.92 8.67 -12.80
CA GLY A 74 -8.20 7.46 -12.03
C GLY A 74 -8.42 6.23 -12.90
N ARG A 75 -8.94 6.39 -14.13
CA ARG A 75 -9.23 5.26 -15.02
C ARG A 75 -7.95 4.61 -15.53
N ASN A 76 -6.96 5.44 -15.90
CA ASN A 76 -5.66 4.94 -16.34
C ASN A 76 -4.92 4.23 -15.19
N THR A 77 -4.99 4.77 -13.98
CA THR A 77 -4.40 4.12 -12.80
C THR A 77 -5.09 2.80 -12.45
N GLU A 78 -6.42 2.73 -12.51
CA GLU A 78 -7.15 1.49 -12.26
C GLU A 78 -6.81 0.43 -13.31
N HIS A 79 -6.70 0.82 -14.58
CA HIS A 79 -6.27 -0.09 -15.64
C HIS A 79 -4.86 -0.63 -15.38
N ALA A 80 -3.90 0.23 -15.01
CA ALA A 80 -2.54 -0.19 -14.69
C ALA A 80 -2.51 -1.16 -13.50
N LEU A 81 -3.25 -0.85 -12.43
CA LEU A 81 -3.28 -1.64 -11.19
C LEU A 81 -4.04 -2.97 -11.34
N SER A 82 -4.98 -3.09 -12.28
CA SER A 82 -5.76 -4.31 -12.50
C SER A 82 -4.93 -5.55 -12.86
N LYS A 83 -3.66 -5.34 -13.25
CA LYS A 83 -2.65 -6.39 -13.46
C LYS A 83 -2.35 -7.21 -12.21
N TRP A 84 -2.32 -6.56 -11.04
CA TRP A 84 -1.87 -7.19 -9.79
C TRP A 84 -2.96 -7.28 -8.73
N PHE A 85 -4.01 -6.47 -8.87
CA PHE A 85 -5.11 -6.44 -7.92
C PHE A 85 -6.38 -6.99 -8.54
N GLU A 86 -7.22 -7.57 -7.69
CA GLU A 86 -8.58 -8.00 -8.01
C GLU A 86 -9.58 -7.46 -6.99
N GLU A 87 -10.80 -7.26 -7.45
CA GLU A 87 -11.89 -6.77 -6.61
C GLU A 87 -12.45 -7.91 -5.75
N LEU A 88 -12.54 -7.69 -4.44
CA LEU A 88 -13.24 -8.59 -3.55
C LEU A 88 -14.74 -8.57 -3.81
N ARG A 89 -15.35 -9.76 -3.85
CA ARG A 89 -16.79 -9.91 -3.97
C ARG A 89 -17.49 -9.22 -2.79
N PHE A 90 -18.34 -8.25 -3.12
CA PHE A 90 -19.22 -7.59 -2.15
C PHE A 90 -20.02 -8.60 -1.33
N GLY A 91 -20.07 -8.38 -0.01
CA GLY A 91 -20.77 -9.23 0.94
C GLY A 91 -20.07 -10.56 1.27
N SER A 92 -18.87 -10.81 0.74
CA SER A 92 -18.04 -11.92 1.20
C SER A 92 -17.49 -11.66 2.60
N PRO A 93 -17.17 -12.69 3.40
CA PRO A 93 -16.59 -12.50 4.74
C PRO A 93 -15.31 -11.67 4.72
N ALA A 94 -14.42 -11.90 3.76
CA ALA A 94 -13.18 -11.13 3.58
C ALA A 94 -13.45 -9.66 3.23
N TYR A 95 -14.48 -9.40 2.41
CA TYR A 95 -14.89 -8.04 2.09
C TYR A 95 -15.40 -7.31 3.33
N GLU A 96 -16.29 -7.92 4.11
CA GLU A 96 -16.88 -7.26 5.29
C GLU A 96 -15.83 -6.99 6.38
N ASP A 97 -14.91 -7.92 6.62
CA ASP A 97 -13.78 -7.71 7.55
C ASP A 97 -12.90 -6.52 7.12
N LEU A 98 -12.46 -6.49 5.87
CA LEU A 98 -11.63 -5.39 5.37
C LEU A 98 -12.41 -4.07 5.27
N PHE A 99 -13.70 -4.11 4.96
CA PHE A 99 -14.54 -2.92 4.90
C PHE A 99 -14.73 -2.30 6.30
N GLN A 100 -14.87 -3.12 7.33
CA GLN A 100 -14.89 -2.65 8.71
C GLN A 100 -13.57 -1.97 9.07
N LYS A 101 -12.43 -2.63 8.81
CA LYS A 101 -11.09 -2.07 9.05
C LYS A 101 -10.85 -0.77 8.28
N LEU A 102 -11.28 -0.70 7.03
CA LEU A 102 -11.24 0.53 6.24
C LEU A 102 -12.07 1.64 6.90
N SER A 103 -13.27 1.31 7.39
CA SER A 103 -14.16 2.28 8.01
C SER A 103 -13.58 2.84 9.31
N GLU A 104 -12.97 1.99 10.13
CA GLU A 104 -12.25 2.37 11.35
C GLU A 104 -11.05 3.26 11.02
N TRP A 105 -10.23 2.85 10.04
CA TRP A 105 -9.07 3.63 9.58
C TRP A 105 -9.46 5.02 9.03
N LEU A 106 -10.48 5.10 8.17
CA LEU A 106 -11.03 6.38 7.70
C LEU A 106 -11.55 7.24 8.85
N GLY A 107 -12.12 6.62 9.88
CA GLY A 107 -12.60 7.27 11.09
C GLY A 107 -11.52 8.03 11.84
N THR A 108 -10.27 7.56 11.82
CA THR A 108 -9.13 8.26 12.44
C THR A 108 -8.86 9.64 11.82
N PHE A 109 -9.25 9.83 10.55
CA PHE A 109 -9.16 11.10 9.83
C PHE A 109 -10.50 11.87 9.77
N GLY A 110 -11.51 11.43 10.54
CA GLY A 110 -12.87 11.99 10.49
C GLY A 110 -13.58 11.76 9.15
N LYS A 111 -13.20 10.72 8.40
CA LYS A 111 -13.79 10.36 7.11
C LYS A 111 -14.67 9.12 7.21
N ARG A 112 -15.45 8.89 6.16
CA ARG A 112 -16.26 7.68 5.97
C ARG A 112 -16.11 7.17 4.54
N PRO A 113 -16.30 5.86 4.29
CA PRO A 113 -16.35 5.34 2.95
C PRO A 113 -17.40 6.08 2.12
N ARG A 114 -17.09 6.33 0.85
CA ARG A 114 -18.02 6.95 -0.08
C ARG A 114 -19.27 6.05 -0.26
N GLY A 115 -20.43 6.68 -0.40
CA GLY A 115 -21.68 6.02 -0.82
C GLY A 115 -22.48 5.35 0.30
N GLY A 116 -21.99 5.35 1.55
CA GLY A 116 -22.72 4.83 2.71
C GLY A 116 -23.09 3.34 2.55
N GLU A 117 -24.15 2.90 3.23
CA GLU A 117 -24.60 1.49 3.17
C GLU A 117 -25.20 1.08 1.81
N ALA A 118 -25.65 2.05 1.02
CA ALA A 118 -26.33 1.80 -0.27
C ALA A 118 -25.37 1.58 -1.45
N GLN A 119 -24.12 2.08 -1.35
CA GLN A 119 -23.11 1.92 -2.38
C GLN A 119 -21.73 1.87 -1.74
N LYS A 120 -21.33 0.69 -1.24
CA LYS A 120 -20.01 0.53 -0.64
C LYS A 120 -18.90 0.61 -1.69
N VAL A 121 -17.72 1.03 -1.27
CA VAL A 121 -16.52 1.14 -2.11
C VAL A 121 -15.99 -0.24 -2.53
N ARG A 122 -15.24 -0.27 -3.63
CA ARG A 122 -14.52 -1.47 -4.07
C ARG A 122 -13.28 -1.67 -3.21
N LEU A 123 -13.03 -2.91 -2.81
CA LEU A 123 -11.81 -3.31 -2.12
C LEU A 123 -10.99 -4.17 -3.08
N MET A 124 -9.79 -3.71 -3.39
CA MET A 124 -8.87 -4.30 -4.33
C MET A 124 -7.75 -4.98 -3.54
N VAL A 125 -7.65 -6.30 -3.61
CA VAL A 125 -6.60 -7.08 -2.95
C VAL A 125 -5.59 -7.59 -3.96
N VAL A 126 -4.35 -7.83 -3.53
CA VAL A 126 -3.34 -8.46 -4.38
C VAL A 126 -3.85 -9.85 -4.77
N ARG A 127 -3.78 -10.16 -6.06
CA ARG A 127 -4.20 -11.46 -6.57
C ARG A 127 -3.33 -12.57 -6.00
N PRO A 128 -3.87 -13.78 -5.74
CA PRO A 128 -3.13 -14.87 -5.11
C PRO A 128 -1.78 -15.17 -5.77
N GLU A 129 -1.70 -15.14 -7.11
CA GLU A 129 -0.48 -15.45 -7.86
C GLU A 129 0.68 -14.47 -7.60
N PHE A 130 0.42 -13.29 -7.06
CA PHE A 130 1.44 -12.32 -6.71
C PHE A 130 1.72 -12.22 -5.20
N ARG A 131 0.93 -12.91 -4.35
CA ARG A 131 1.14 -12.91 -2.89
C ARG A 131 2.39 -13.68 -2.51
N GLU A 132 2.63 -14.83 -3.14
CA GLU A 132 3.82 -15.66 -2.87
C GLU A 132 5.13 -14.97 -3.33
N MET A 133 5.09 -14.24 -4.46
CA MET A 133 6.23 -13.45 -4.92
C MET A 133 6.55 -12.26 -3.99
N ALA A 134 5.53 -11.70 -3.32
CA ALA A 134 5.71 -10.62 -2.36
C ALA A 134 6.18 -11.13 -0.99
N SER A 135 5.76 -12.34 -0.57
CA SER A 135 6.27 -12.97 0.65
C SER A 135 7.74 -13.36 0.52
N ASP A 136 8.19 -13.85 -0.64
CA ASP A 136 9.61 -14.18 -0.87
C ASP A 136 10.53 -12.96 -0.68
N GLN A 137 10.15 -11.78 -1.20
CA GLN A 137 10.96 -10.57 -0.97
C GLN A 137 10.91 -10.06 0.48
N GLY A 138 9.78 -10.26 1.16
CA GLY A 138 9.64 -9.95 2.59
C GLY A 138 10.51 -10.86 3.46
N GLU A 139 10.53 -12.15 3.15
CA GLU A 139 11.38 -13.16 3.78
C GLU A 139 12.86 -12.89 3.51
N ASP A 140 13.25 -12.59 2.27
CA ASP A 140 14.63 -12.23 1.91
C ASP A 140 15.10 -10.97 2.66
N ARG A 141 14.25 -9.94 2.75
CA ARG A 141 14.55 -8.70 3.50
C ARG A 141 14.66 -8.97 4.99
N ARG A 142 13.77 -9.80 5.54
CA ARG A 142 13.78 -10.20 6.97
C ARG A 142 15.01 -11.03 7.29
N LEU A 143 15.39 -11.95 6.40
CA LEU A 143 16.61 -12.75 6.51
C LEU A 143 17.85 -11.86 6.48
N LEU A 144 17.91 -10.90 5.56
CA LEU A 144 19.00 -9.91 5.51
C LEU A 144 19.07 -9.10 6.80
N GLN A 145 17.95 -8.62 7.34
CA GLN A 145 17.93 -7.90 8.61
C GLN A 145 18.41 -8.77 9.78
N LEU A 146 18.02 -10.04 9.82
CA LEU A 146 18.52 -10.98 10.82
C LEU A 146 20.03 -11.21 10.69
N MET A 147 20.54 -11.36 9.46
CA MET A 147 21.98 -11.49 9.23
C MET A 147 22.75 -10.24 9.68
N LEU A 148 22.22 -9.04 9.42
CA LEU A 148 22.81 -7.79 9.89
C LEU A 148 22.79 -7.70 11.42
N ALA A 149 21.67 -8.03 12.06
CA ALA A 149 21.56 -8.02 13.52
C ALA A 149 22.52 -9.02 14.18
N VAL A 150 22.65 -10.23 13.62
CA VAL A 150 23.63 -11.22 14.07
C VAL A 150 25.05 -10.69 13.90
N ALA A 151 25.37 -10.10 12.74
CA ALA A 151 26.68 -9.53 12.50
C ALA A 151 27.02 -8.42 13.52
N ASP A 152 26.07 -7.54 13.86
CA ASP A 152 26.27 -6.47 14.85
C ASP A 152 26.52 -6.98 16.27
N MET A 153 26.03 -8.18 16.61
CA MET A 153 26.32 -8.84 17.88
C MET A 153 27.72 -9.46 17.95
N LEU A 154 28.40 -9.63 16.81
CA LEU A 154 29.72 -10.25 16.77
C LEU A 154 30.85 -9.27 17.16
N PRO A 155 31.84 -9.74 17.92
CA PRO A 155 33.10 -9.03 18.14
C PRO A 155 33.77 -8.60 16.82
N ALA A 156 34.53 -7.50 16.84
CA ALA A 156 35.09 -6.89 15.62
C ALA A 156 35.97 -7.84 14.79
N ASN A 157 36.72 -8.74 15.44
CA ASN A 157 37.52 -9.77 14.77
C ASN A 157 36.63 -10.80 14.04
N GLN A 158 35.53 -11.23 14.67
CA GLN A 158 34.59 -12.18 14.05
C GLN A 158 33.76 -11.54 12.92
N ARG A 159 33.47 -10.24 12.99
CA ARG A 159 32.88 -9.50 11.87
C ARG A 159 33.80 -9.42 10.65
N LEU A 160 35.12 -9.26 10.87
CA LEU A 160 36.11 -9.28 9.79
C LEU A 160 36.24 -10.67 9.17
N GLU A 161 36.21 -11.73 9.97
CA GLU A 161 36.17 -13.12 9.48
C GLU A 161 34.90 -13.39 8.68
N LEU A 162 33.73 -12.99 9.18
CA LEU A 162 32.46 -13.12 8.47
C LEU A 162 32.49 -12.38 7.13
N ARG A 163 33.04 -11.15 7.09
CA ARG A 163 33.18 -10.37 5.85
C ARG A 163 34.15 -11.00 4.84
N ALA A 164 35.14 -11.75 5.29
CA ALA A 164 36.07 -12.45 4.41
C ALA A 164 35.51 -13.77 3.86
N ALA A 165 34.48 -14.32 4.51
CA ALA A 165 33.83 -15.58 4.16
C ALA A 165 32.56 -15.42 3.29
N LEU A 166 32.03 -14.20 3.20
CA LEU A 166 30.91 -13.81 2.33
C LEU A 166 31.43 -13.15 1.06
#